data_AF-A0A169N8Q3-F1
#
_entry.id   AF-A0A169N8Q3-F1
#
_cell.length_a   1.000
_cell.length_b   1.000
_cell.length_c   1.000
_cell.angle_alpha   90.00
_cell.angle_beta   90.00
_cell.angle_gamma   90.00
#
_symmetry.space_group_name_H-M   'P 1'
#
loop_
_entity.id
_entity.type
_entity.pdbx_description
1 polymer ?
#
loop_
_entity_poly.entity_id
_entity_poly.type
_entity_poly.pdbx_seq_one_letter_code
_entity_poly.pdbx_strand_id
1 'polypeptide(L)'
;MRPIRHIPGEAHASPPAVPLTRPAGAERARRPRLRAAVRATALSLAGALLAGGVTAAVAPAPALAAIAPDGPPTDTTVVIQSVGDDNDGKGGAGQQISGSELLFRTAPPKGDESDQWWYLQPSPAGDGTYKVKSRTKNDRCMGRDANSEGAARLAFRDCAGSGTDWVFEKVKGERYRIRPSGYQEFLETPQDRSVSSDVTFPTTRSDGERQLWYVSPVEAARRPMPADPTFDQMTFLTAHNAFNNNVDMNAPLFPTQNQLLPISAQLRQGVRGLMLDTYQRNGRVRVCHPPDQIVDLCVPTAQPLSDVFTTIATFLKAEENKREVVTVFFEDYTSAAEMAAEIGDDLGPNGQLSGMVFDPSSADWNVATKGWPKLSELVAKNKRLLLLSDRGDKKDLGIGYQRDWTAENYWSMGPRPATPTGRARPAGARCRCPVRSPGSAGCSS
;
A
#
# COMPACT_ATOMS: atom_id res chain seq x y z
N MET A 1 17.65 61.90 -36.03
CA MET A 1 18.56 61.30 -35.02
C MET A 1 18.44 59.78 -35.10
N ARG A 2 19.52 59.07 -34.82
CA ARG A 2 19.95 57.80 -35.44
C ARG A 2 18.96 56.61 -35.38
N PRO A 3 18.97 55.73 -36.41
CA PRO A 3 18.09 54.56 -36.54
C PRO A 3 18.63 53.31 -35.82
N ILE A 4 17.68 52.46 -35.42
CA ILE A 4 17.88 51.12 -34.84
C ILE A 4 18.35 50.16 -35.96
N ARG A 5 19.51 49.51 -35.75
CA ARG A 5 20.05 48.49 -36.65
C ARG A 5 19.50 47.10 -36.30
N HIS A 6 18.98 46.42 -37.32
CA HIS A 6 18.83 44.97 -37.39
C HIS A 6 20.22 44.31 -37.60
N ILE A 7 20.50 43.22 -36.87
CA ILE A 7 21.49 42.19 -37.22
C ILE A 7 20.88 40.80 -36.89
N PRO A 8 21.08 39.76 -37.73
CA PRO A 8 20.23 38.57 -37.83
C PRO A 8 20.72 37.37 -37.01
N GLY A 9 19.90 36.32 -37.00
CA GLY A 9 20.06 35.12 -36.18
C GLY A 9 21.30 34.28 -36.44
N GLU A 10 21.81 33.70 -35.36
CA GLU A 10 22.79 32.61 -35.38
C GLU A 10 22.13 31.30 -34.99
N ALA A 11 22.35 30.28 -35.82
CA ALA A 11 21.99 28.91 -35.58
C ALA A 11 22.92 28.31 -34.50
N HIS A 12 22.33 27.73 -33.45
CA HIS A 12 23.10 26.94 -32.48
C HIS A 12 23.43 25.56 -33.05
N ALA A 13 24.71 25.36 -33.38
CA ALA A 13 25.30 24.08 -33.70
C ALA A 13 25.36 23.17 -32.45
N SER A 14 25.08 21.89 -32.65
CA SER A 14 25.22 20.83 -31.63
C SER A 14 26.68 20.68 -31.17
N PRO A 15 26.93 20.40 -29.87
CA PRO A 15 28.28 20.12 -29.40
C PRO A 15 28.79 18.74 -29.92
N PRO A 16 30.09 18.59 -30.20
CA PRO A 16 30.65 17.35 -30.69
C PRO A 16 30.73 16.27 -29.59
N ALA A 17 30.56 15.02 -30.00
CA ALA A 17 30.71 13.84 -29.15
C ALA A 17 32.13 13.70 -28.61
N VAL A 18 32.25 13.46 -27.31
CA VAL A 18 33.52 13.14 -26.63
C VAL A 18 33.84 11.66 -26.81
N PRO A 19 35.00 11.26 -27.37
CA PRO A 19 35.38 9.86 -27.46
C PRO A 19 35.94 9.36 -26.12
N LEU A 20 35.39 8.24 -25.62
CA LEU A 20 35.92 7.53 -24.45
C LEU A 20 37.23 6.82 -24.80
N THR A 21 38.35 7.36 -24.33
CA THR A 21 39.65 6.71 -24.32
C THR A 21 39.74 5.71 -23.15
N ARG A 22 40.00 4.43 -23.45
CA ARG A 22 40.35 3.40 -22.45
C ARG A 22 41.82 3.56 -22.05
N PRO A 23 42.17 3.56 -20.75
CA PRO A 23 43.56 3.43 -20.34
C PRO A 23 44.02 1.98 -20.49
N ALA A 24 45.19 1.81 -21.10
CA ALA A 24 45.94 0.56 -21.17
C ALA A 24 46.87 0.44 -19.96
N GLY A 25 47.02 -0.78 -19.43
CA GLY A 25 48.12 -1.16 -18.54
C GLY A 25 47.73 -1.81 -17.22
N ALA A 26 47.57 -3.14 -17.22
CA ALA A 26 47.88 -3.98 -16.06
C ALA A 26 48.24 -5.39 -16.53
N GLU A 27 49.47 -5.80 -16.24
CA GLU A 27 50.08 -7.07 -16.61
C GLU A 27 49.35 -8.30 -16.06
N ARG A 28 49.30 -9.35 -16.88
CA ARG A 28 48.83 -10.69 -16.52
C ARG A 28 49.87 -11.42 -15.68
N ALA A 29 49.56 -11.69 -14.42
CA ALA A 29 50.25 -12.71 -13.63
C ALA A 29 49.83 -14.13 -14.09
N ARG A 30 50.80 -14.92 -14.54
CA ARG A 30 50.68 -16.34 -14.92
C ARG A 30 50.52 -17.23 -13.68
N ARG A 31 49.65 -18.24 -13.75
CA ARG A 31 49.76 -19.47 -12.95
C ARG A 31 49.77 -20.70 -13.89
N PRO A 32 50.54 -21.76 -13.57
CA PRO A 32 51.01 -22.73 -14.55
C PRO A 32 49.98 -23.82 -14.86
N ARG A 33 50.03 -24.31 -16.10
CA ARG A 33 49.33 -25.51 -16.58
C ARG A 33 50.18 -26.74 -16.30
N LEU A 34 49.63 -27.73 -15.60
CA LEU A 34 50.10 -29.11 -15.65
C LEU A 34 49.31 -29.85 -16.74
N ARG A 35 50.02 -30.32 -17.77
CA ARG A 35 49.53 -31.26 -18.76
C ARG A 35 49.72 -32.67 -18.21
N ALA A 36 48.70 -33.51 -18.34
CA ALA A 36 48.88 -34.93 -18.56
C ALA A 36 47.87 -35.36 -19.63
N ALA A 37 48.42 -35.86 -20.74
CA ALA A 37 47.69 -36.41 -21.86
C ALA A 37 47.56 -37.92 -21.67
N VAL A 38 46.39 -38.50 -21.95
CA VAL A 38 46.28 -39.86 -22.50
C VAL A 38 45.03 -39.91 -23.39
N ARG A 39 45.23 -40.19 -24.68
CA ARG A 39 44.20 -40.75 -25.58
C ARG A 39 44.29 -42.27 -25.47
N ALA A 40 43.14 -42.95 -25.44
CA ALA A 40 42.69 -43.88 -26.49
C ALA A 40 41.88 -45.07 -25.94
N THR A 41 40.96 -45.48 -26.82
CA THR A 41 40.40 -46.83 -27.04
C THR A 41 39.28 -47.36 -26.15
N ALA A 42 38.19 -47.68 -26.86
CA ALA A 42 36.97 -48.34 -26.43
C ALA A 42 37.20 -49.78 -25.98
N LEU A 43 36.41 -50.25 -25.01
CA LEU A 43 35.88 -51.61 -24.99
C LEU A 43 34.70 -51.71 -24.02
N SER A 44 33.68 -52.42 -24.48
CA SER A 44 32.37 -52.69 -23.90
C SER A 44 32.45 -53.43 -22.56
N LEU A 45 31.62 -53.04 -21.58
CA LEU A 45 31.05 -53.99 -20.62
C LEU A 45 29.73 -53.44 -20.06
N ALA A 46 28.68 -54.23 -20.30
CA ALA A 46 27.36 -54.08 -19.71
C ALA A 46 27.41 -54.27 -18.19
N GLY A 47 26.55 -53.56 -17.45
CA GLY A 47 26.27 -53.92 -16.06
C GLY A 47 25.68 -52.80 -15.20
N ALA A 48 24.40 -52.96 -14.86
CA ALA A 48 23.66 -52.37 -13.74
C ALA A 48 23.30 -50.86 -13.79
N LEU A 49 22.10 -50.61 -14.33
CA LEU A 49 21.23 -49.49 -13.95
C LEU A 49 20.88 -49.58 -12.45
N LEU A 50 21.30 -48.60 -11.66
CA LEU A 50 20.61 -48.23 -10.43
C LEU A 50 20.07 -46.81 -10.61
N ALA A 51 18.76 -46.73 -10.83
CA ALA A 51 18.01 -45.50 -10.88
C ALA A 51 17.95 -44.88 -9.47
N GLY A 52 18.90 -44.01 -9.15
CA GLY A 52 18.80 -43.09 -8.02
C GLY A 52 17.95 -41.89 -8.42
N GLY A 53 16.62 -42.03 -8.34
CA GLY A 53 15.71 -40.89 -8.45
C GLY A 53 15.91 -39.95 -7.28
N VAL A 54 16.45 -38.76 -7.53
CA VAL A 54 16.39 -37.65 -6.57
C VAL A 54 14.95 -37.13 -6.62
N THR A 55 14.08 -37.69 -5.78
CA THR A 55 12.80 -37.06 -5.46
C THR A 55 13.09 -35.84 -4.61
N ALA A 56 13.14 -34.67 -5.24
CA ALA A 56 12.98 -33.42 -4.52
C ALA A 56 11.60 -33.47 -3.86
N ALA A 57 11.58 -33.71 -2.55
CA ALA A 57 10.37 -33.59 -1.75
C ALA A 57 9.93 -32.13 -1.80
N VAL A 58 9.02 -31.82 -2.72
CA VAL A 58 8.22 -30.61 -2.68
C VAL A 58 7.40 -30.75 -1.41
N ALA A 59 7.77 -30.00 -0.37
CA ALA A 59 6.93 -29.86 0.82
C ALA A 59 5.52 -29.46 0.34
N PRO A 60 4.45 -30.11 0.81
CA PRO A 60 3.11 -29.68 0.46
C PRO A 60 2.98 -28.21 0.88
N ALA A 61 2.49 -27.37 -0.03
CA ALA A 61 2.07 -26.03 0.33
C ALA A 61 1.16 -26.13 1.56
N PRO A 62 1.27 -25.22 2.55
CA PRO A 62 0.36 -25.22 3.68
C PRO A 62 -1.06 -25.29 3.14
N ALA A 63 -1.81 -26.30 3.58
CA ALA A 63 -3.18 -26.49 3.15
C ALA A 63 -3.92 -25.17 3.41
N LEU A 64 -4.65 -24.68 2.40
CA LEU A 64 -5.49 -23.50 2.57
C LEU A 64 -6.35 -23.70 3.82
N ALA A 65 -6.38 -22.69 4.69
CA ALA A 65 -7.34 -22.66 5.78
C ALA A 65 -8.73 -22.86 5.17
N ALA A 66 -9.36 -24.00 5.48
CA ALA A 66 -10.66 -24.32 4.97
C ALA A 66 -11.65 -23.38 5.66
N ILE A 67 -12.32 -22.53 4.88
CA ILE A 67 -13.54 -21.89 5.35
C ILE A 67 -14.56 -23.03 5.50
N ALA A 68 -14.90 -23.39 6.74
CA ALA A 68 -16.02 -24.31 6.95
C ALA A 68 -17.26 -23.72 6.25
N PRO A 69 -18.09 -24.52 5.56
CA PRO A 69 -19.19 -24.00 4.75
C PRO A 69 -20.05 -22.94 5.48
N ASP A 70 -20.23 -23.14 6.78
CA ASP A 70 -21.04 -22.31 7.67
C ASP A 70 -20.25 -21.61 8.80
N GLY A 71 -18.91 -21.77 8.87
CA GLY A 71 -18.07 -21.24 9.95
C GLY A 71 -16.98 -20.26 9.47
N PRO A 72 -16.33 -19.54 10.40
CA PRO A 72 -15.21 -18.65 10.09
C PRO A 72 -13.95 -19.43 9.66
N PRO A 73 -12.95 -18.77 9.07
CA PRO A 73 -11.65 -19.39 8.78
C PRO A 73 -10.99 -19.89 10.07
N THR A 74 -10.60 -21.16 10.12
CA THR A 74 -9.95 -21.75 11.30
C THR A 74 -8.49 -22.09 11.05
N ASP A 75 -7.76 -22.31 12.15
CA ASP A 75 -6.34 -22.66 12.17
C ASP A 75 -5.49 -21.64 11.42
N THR A 76 -5.89 -20.37 11.53
CA THR A 76 -5.27 -19.27 10.83
C THR A 76 -5.37 -17.97 11.63
N THR A 77 -4.54 -17.01 11.24
CA THR A 77 -4.60 -15.66 11.78
C THR A 77 -5.62 -14.84 11.01
N VAL A 78 -6.53 -14.19 11.73
CA VAL A 78 -7.58 -13.35 11.18
C VAL A 78 -7.52 -11.93 11.76
N VAL A 79 -8.06 -10.98 11.00
CA VAL A 79 -8.51 -9.69 11.53
C VAL A 79 -10.02 -9.76 11.74
N ILE A 80 -10.50 -9.14 12.82
CA ILE A 80 -11.93 -8.95 13.09
C ILE A 80 -12.21 -7.46 12.92
N GLN A 81 -12.84 -7.10 11.81
CA GLN A 81 -13.05 -5.71 11.40
C GLN A 81 -14.53 -5.36 11.36
N SER A 82 -14.91 -4.20 11.88
CA SER A 82 -16.30 -3.73 11.87
C SER A 82 -16.77 -3.50 10.44
N VAL A 83 -17.97 -4.00 10.12
CA VAL A 83 -18.70 -3.53 8.94
C VAL A 83 -19.22 -2.13 9.22
N GLY A 84 -19.93 -1.94 10.34
CA GLY A 84 -20.41 -0.63 10.81
C GLY A 84 -21.53 -0.04 9.95
N ASP A 85 -22.34 0.88 10.49
CA ASP A 85 -23.34 1.60 9.69
C ASP A 85 -22.67 2.82 9.06
N ASP A 86 -22.42 2.82 7.75
CA ASP A 86 -21.71 3.92 7.06
C ASP A 86 -22.57 5.17 6.78
N ASN A 87 -23.70 5.30 7.47
CA ASN A 87 -24.59 6.44 7.28
C ASN A 87 -23.85 7.75 7.62
N ASP A 88 -23.69 8.59 6.60
CA ASP A 88 -23.11 9.94 6.63
C ASP A 88 -21.62 10.05 6.97
N GLY A 89 -20.83 9.00 6.73
CA GLY A 89 -19.38 9.02 6.97
C GLY A 89 -19.02 9.22 8.45
N LYS A 90 -19.96 8.93 9.36
CA LYS A 90 -19.82 9.00 10.83
C LYS A 90 -19.82 7.61 11.50
N GLY A 91 -20.04 6.54 10.74
CA GLY A 91 -20.04 5.16 11.23
C GLY A 91 -18.67 4.63 11.61
N GLY A 92 -18.59 3.83 12.67
CA GLY A 92 -17.39 3.09 13.11
C GLY A 92 -16.95 1.95 12.17
N ALA A 93 -17.29 2.00 10.88
CA ALA A 93 -16.89 1.04 9.85
C ALA A 93 -15.36 0.98 9.68
N GLY A 94 -14.84 -0.21 9.38
CA GLY A 94 -13.43 -0.42 9.05
C GLY A 94 -12.46 -0.43 10.24
N GLN A 95 -12.93 -0.37 11.48
CA GLN A 95 -12.12 -0.47 12.69
C GLN A 95 -11.85 -1.95 13.04
N GLN A 96 -10.69 -2.27 13.61
CA GLN A 96 -10.35 -3.63 14.05
C GLN A 96 -10.49 -3.75 15.57
N ILE A 97 -10.89 -4.94 16.04
CA ILE A 97 -10.85 -5.27 17.47
C ILE A 97 -9.39 -5.36 17.90
N SER A 98 -9.01 -4.48 18.82
CA SER A 98 -7.68 -4.39 19.44
C SER A 98 -7.78 -4.77 20.90
N GLY A 99 -6.87 -5.64 21.36
CA GLY A 99 -6.69 -5.97 22.77
C GLY A 99 -5.49 -5.25 23.38
N SER A 100 -5.70 -4.25 24.24
CA SER A 100 -4.62 -3.69 25.05
C SER A 100 -4.50 -4.40 26.41
N GLU A 101 -3.50 -4.08 27.22
CA GLU A 101 -3.40 -4.65 28.58
C GLU A 101 -4.60 -4.32 29.47
N LEU A 102 -5.30 -3.20 29.22
CA LEU A 102 -6.36 -2.70 30.10
C LEU A 102 -7.77 -2.91 29.52
N LEU A 103 -7.96 -2.77 28.20
CA LEU A 103 -9.28 -2.76 27.55
C LEU A 103 -9.22 -3.30 26.11
N PHE A 104 -10.37 -3.80 25.65
CA PHE A 104 -10.62 -4.16 24.26
C PHE A 104 -11.42 -3.06 23.57
N ARG A 105 -10.92 -2.58 22.42
CA ARG A 105 -11.51 -1.45 21.70
C ARG A 105 -11.57 -1.71 20.21
N THR A 106 -12.49 -1.03 19.52
CA THR A 106 -12.37 -0.83 18.08
C THR A 106 -11.39 0.32 17.82
N ALA A 107 -10.35 0.07 17.04
CA ALA A 107 -9.35 1.07 16.66
C ALA A 107 -9.03 0.98 15.15
N PRO A 108 -8.48 2.05 14.52
CA PRO A 108 -8.06 1.97 13.13
C PRO A 108 -7.05 0.81 12.94
N PRO A 109 -6.99 0.19 11.76
CA PRO A 109 -6.01 -0.86 11.47
C PRO A 109 -4.58 -0.38 11.77
N LYS A 110 -3.81 -1.21 12.48
CA LYS A 110 -2.43 -0.99 12.93
C LYS A 110 -1.54 -2.23 12.80
N GLY A 111 -1.86 -3.14 11.87
CA GLY A 111 -1.15 -4.43 11.78
C GLY A 111 -1.42 -5.26 13.04
N ASP A 112 -0.44 -6.04 13.53
CA ASP A 112 -0.57 -6.77 14.80
C ASP A 112 -0.25 -5.88 16.03
N GLU A 113 -0.10 -4.57 15.85
CA GLU A 113 0.09 -3.67 16.99
C GLU A 113 -1.18 -3.67 17.86
N SER A 114 -1.00 -3.74 19.18
CA SER A 114 -2.10 -3.79 20.15
C SER A 114 -3.06 -4.98 19.96
N ASP A 115 -2.54 -6.16 19.63
CA ASP A 115 -3.29 -7.42 19.46
C ASP A 115 -4.50 -7.25 18.52
N GLN A 116 -4.28 -6.74 17.31
CA GLN A 116 -5.33 -6.67 16.31
C GLN A 116 -5.42 -7.94 15.44
N TRP A 117 -4.42 -8.82 15.48
CA TRP A 117 -4.46 -10.11 14.81
C TRP A 117 -4.75 -11.24 15.79
N TRP A 118 -5.72 -12.06 15.42
CA TRP A 118 -6.26 -13.11 16.28
C TRP A 118 -6.04 -14.47 15.65
N TYR A 119 -5.55 -15.45 16.41
CA TYR A 119 -5.49 -16.83 15.92
C TYR A 119 -6.81 -17.54 16.24
N LEU A 120 -7.56 -17.89 15.20
CA LEU A 120 -8.89 -18.49 15.32
C LEU A 120 -8.81 -20.02 15.20
N GLN A 121 -9.37 -20.75 16.16
CA GLN A 121 -9.38 -22.21 16.15
C GLN A 121 -10.74 -22.73 16.66
N PRO A 122 -11.19 -23.94 16.27
CA PRO A 122 -12.36 -24.57 16.87
C PRO A 122 -12.14 -24.78 18.37
N SER A 123 -13.22 -24.69 19.15
CA SER A 123 -13.15 -25.02 20.57
C SER A 123 -12.90 -26.51 20.77
N PRO A 124 -12.01 -26.92 21.70
CA PRO A 124 -11.79 -28.32 22.03
C PRO A 124 -13.05 -29.05 22.51
N ALA A 125 -14.08 -28.32 22.94
CA ALA A 125 -15.36 -28.89 23.36
C ALA A 125 -16.13 -29.56 22.20
N GLY A 126 -15.83 -29.22 20.94
CA GLY A 126 -16.49 -29.81 19.77
C GLY A 126 -17.97 -29.44 19.61
N ASP A 127 -18.42 -28.37 20.26
CA ASP A 127 -19.80 -27.88 20.28
C ASP A 127 -20.12 -26.85 19.17
N GLY A 128 -19.22 -26.70 18.19
CA GLY A 128 -19.34 -25.71 17.12
C GLY A 128 -18.98 -24.27 17.54
N THR A 129 -18.37 -24.09 18.72
CA THR A 129 -17.82 -22.80 19.15
C THR A 129 -16.34 -22.66 18.78
N TYR A 130 -15.81 -21.45 18.90
CA TYR A 130 -14.46 -21.08 18.48
C TYR A 130 -13.71 -20.34 19.59
N LYS A 131 -12.39 -20.54 19.65
CA LYS A 131 -11.47 -19.77 20.50
C LYS A 131 -10.78 -18.70 19.65
N VAL A 132 -10.76 -17.48 20.16
CA VAL A 132 -10.08 -16.33 19.55
C VAL A 132 -8.82 -16.03 20.37
N LYS A 133 -7.67 -16.59 19.98
CA LYS A 133 -6.42 -16.50 20.74
C LYS A 133 -5.65 -15.23 20.40
N SER A 134 -5.03 -14.62 21.41
CA SER A 134 -4.00 -13.60 21.21
C SER A 134 -2.78 -14.20 20.53
N ARG A 135 -2.17 -13.44 19.62
CA ARG A 135 -0.89 -13.79 19.02
C ARG A 135 0.31 -13.31 19.81
N THR A 136 0.14 -12.27 20.62
CA THR A 136 1.24 -11.65 21.36
C THR A 136 1.31 -12.10 22.82
N LYS A 137 0.21 -12.66 23.36
CA LYS A 137 0.09 -13.11 24.75
C LYS A 137 -0.10 -14.62 24.85
N ASN A 138 0.82 -15.28 25.56
CA ASN A 138 0.78 -16.73 25.75
C ASN A 138 -0.48 -17.17 26.51
N ASP A 139 -1.17 -18.18 25.96
CA ASP A 139 -2.36 -18.82 26.53
C ASP A 139 -3.54 -17.87 26.86
N ARG A 140 -3.56 -16.68 26.26
CA ARG A 140 -4.65 -15.72 26.42
C ARG A 140 -5.58 -15.70 25.21
N CYS A 141 -6.87 -15.69 25.49
CA CYS A 141 -7.95 -15.58 24.52
C CYS A 141 -8.77 -14.31 24.78
N MET A 142 -9.38 -13.79 23.71
CA MET A 142 -10.48 -12.85 23.83
C MET A 142 -11.64 -13.56 24.54
N GLY A 143 -12.09 -13.00 25.66
CA GLY A 143 -13.16 -13.56 26.46
C GLY A 143 -14.17 -12.50 26.88
N ARG A 144 -15.39 -12.95 27.15
CA ARG A 144 -16.45 -12.17 27.78
C ARG A 144 -16.20 -12.12 29.29
N ASP A 145 -16.25 -10.91 29.84
CA ASP A 145 -16.20 -10.62 31.27
C ASP A 145 -17.33 -9.66 31.66
N ALA A 146 -17.46 -9.38 32.95
CA ALA A 146 -18.26 -8.27 33.48
C ALA A 146 -17.35 -7.20 34.10
N ASN A 147 -17.72 -5.94 33.99
CA ASN A 147 -17.09 -4.86 34.76
C ASN A 147 -17.59 -4.89 36.23
N SER A 148 -17.11 -3.96 37.06
CA SER A 148 -17.54 -3.85 38.47
C SER A 148 -19.03 -3.58 38.66
N GLU A 149 -19.71 -3.08 37.63
CA GLU A 149 -21.14 -2.77 37.60
C GLU A 149 -21.98 -3.92 37.01
N GLY A 150 -21.33 -5.03 36.61
CA GLY A 150 -21.99 -6.18 36.00
C GLY A 150 -22.20 -6.07 34.47
N ALA A 151 -21.78 -4.97 33.85
CA ALA A 151 -21.91 -4.77 32.41
C ALA A 151 -20.90 -5.64 31.64
N ALA A 152 -21.38 -6.30 30.57
CA ALA A 152 -20.56 -7.18 29.75
C ALA A 152 -19.46 -6.41 29.01
N ARG A 153 -18.25 -6.95 29.00
CA ARG A 153 -17.09 -6.38 28.30
C ARG A 153 -16.17 -7.47 27.76
N LEU A 154 -15.32 -7.10 26.82
CA LEU A 154 -14.22 -7.95 26.36
C LEU A 154 -13.01 -7.80 27.31
N ALA A 155 -12.37 -8.92 27.61
CA ALA A 155 -11.13 -8.97 28.38
C ALA A 155 -10.28 -10.16 27.93
N PHE A 156 -8.97 -10.08 28.19
CA PHE A 156 -8.10 -11.23 28.01
C PHE A 156 -8.40 -12.23 29.13
N ARG A 157 -8.60 -13.50 28.79
CA ARG A 157 -8.79 -14.60 29.74
C ARG A 157 -7.93 -15.79 29.36
N ASP A 158 -7.68 -16.68 30.30
CA ASP A 158 -7.00 -17.94 29.99
C ASP A 158 -7.85 -18.71 28.98
N CYS A 159 -7.25 -19.21 27.91
CA CYS A 159 -8.00 -19.86 26.83
C CYS A 159 -8.80 -21.10 27.29
N ALA A 160 -8.38 -21.74 28.38
CA ALA A 160 -9.10 -22.85 29.02
C ALA A 160 -10.20 -22.38 29.99
N GLY A 161 -10.24 -21.09 30.31
CA GLY A 161 -11.20 -20.49 31.23
C GLY A 161 -12.58 -20.28 30.61
N SER A 162 -13.57 -20.06 31.47
CA SER A 162 -14.95 -19.77 31.06
C SER A 162 -15.08 -18.44 30.32
N GLY A 163 -16.09 -18.35 29.44
CA GLY A 163 -16.39 -17.13 28.69
C GLY A 163 -15.46 -16.86 27.51
N THR A 164 -14.67 -17.85 27.06
CA THR A 164 -13.73 -17.70 25.93
C THR A 164 -14.16 -18.43 24.66
N ASP A 165 -15.32 -19.08 24.70
CA ASP A 165 -15.95 -19.74 23.56
C ASP A 165 -16.91 -18.79 22.86
N TRP A 166 -16.77 -18.66 21.54
CA TRP A 166 -17.52 -17.73 20.70
C TRP A 166 -18.31 -18.48 19.62
N VAL A 167 -19.51 -18.00 19.33
CA VAL A 167 -20.31 -18.44 18.19
C VAL A 167 -20.21 -17.40 17.09
N PHE A 168 -19.88 -17.85 15.88
CA PHE A 168 -19.80 -17.03 14.68
C PHE A 168 -20.97 -17.38 13.76
N GLU A 169 -22.00 -16.53 13.74
CA GLU A 169 -23.17 -16.69 12.88
C GLU A 169 -22.90 -16.05 11.52
N LYS A 170 -22.66 -16.89 10.50
CA LYS A 170 -22.39 -16.43 9.14
C LYS A 170 -23.61 -15.74 8.54
N VAL A 171 -23.41 -14.53 8.01
CA VAL A 171 -24.46 -13.74 7.36
C VAL A 171 -24.30 -13.77 5.85
N LYS A 172 -23.15 -13.33 5.33
CA LYS A 172 -22.84 -13.30 3.89
C LYS A 172 -21.34 -13.16 3.67
N GLY A 173 -20.77 -13.98 2.79
CA GLY A 173 -19.33 -13.94 2.49
C GLY A 173 -18.50 -14.09 3.77
N GLU A 174 -17.68 -13.09 4.07
CA GLU A 174 -16.83 -13.03 5.27
C GLU A 174 -17.48 -12.26 6.44
N ARG A 175 -18.77 -11.95 6.36
CA ARG A 175 -19.50 -11.20 7.40
C ARG A 175 -20.16 -12.15 8.40
N TYR A 176 -19.92 -11.91 9.69
CA TYR A 176 -20.44 -12.69 10.80
C TYR A 176 -21.09 -11.80 11.86
N ARG A 177 -22.09 -12.33 12.57
CA ARG A 177 -22.46 -11.86 13.90
C ARG A 177 -21.74 -12.73 14.93
N ILE A 178 -21.13 -12.10 15.93
CA ILE A 178 -20.28 -12.78 16.90
C ILE A 178 -20.90 -12.64 18.29
N ARG A 179 -21.09 -13.74 19.01
CA ARG A 179 -21.61 -13.74 20.38
C ARG A 179 -20.90 -14.75 21.27
N PRO A 180 -20.82 -14.52 22.60
CA PRO A 180 -20.23 -15.50 23.49
C PRO A 180 -21.15 -16.72 23.65
N SER A 181 -20.56 -17.91 23.81
CA SER A 181 -21.30 -19.15 24.05
C SER A 181 -22.09 -19.06 25.36
N GLY A 182 -23.37 -19.45 25.31
CA GLY A 182 -24.30 -19.35 26.45
C GLY A 182 -24.97 -17.98 26.62
N TYR A 183 -24.70 -16.99 25.75
CA TYR A 183 -25.28 -15.65 25.82
C TYR A 183 -26.03 -15.26 24.55
N GLN A 184 -26.92 -14.28 24.68
CA GLN A 184 -27.72 -13.71 23.59
C GLN A 184 -27.19 -12.35 23.11
N GLU A 185 -26.29 -11.71 23.87
CA GLU A 185 -25.64 -10.47 23.44
C GLU A 185 -24.62 -10.68 22.30
N PHE A 186 -24.64 -9.78 21.32
CA PHE A 186 -23.70 -9.78 20.18
C PHE A 186 -22.63 -8.70 20.36
N LEU A 187 -21.45 -8.90 19.77
CA LEU A 187 -20.46 -7.84 19.64
C LEU A 187 -21.00 -6.74 18.73
N GLU A 188 -20.96 -5.50 19.20
CA GLU A 188 -21.39 -4.34 18.43
C GLU A 188 -20.31 -3.26 18.38
N THR A 189 -20.14 -2.73 17.16
CA THR A 189 -19.27 -1.59 16.87
C THR A 189 -19.83 -0.31 17.49
N PRO A 190 -19.03 0.44 18.27
CA PRO A 190 -19.46 1.70 18.87
C PRO A 190 -19.82 2.77 17.82
N GLN A 191 -20.72 3.67 18.21
CA GLN A 191 -21.22 4.75 17.35
C GLN A 191 -20.26 5.96 17.26
N ASP A 192 -19.35 6.11 18.21
CA ASP A 192 -18.42 7.25 18.28
C ASP A 192 -17.03 6.89 17.72
N ARG A 193 -16.56 7.71 16.77
CA ARG A 193 -15.24 7.63 16.13
C ARG A 193 -14.10 8.22 16.98
N SER A 194 -14.34 8.71 18.20
CA SER A 194 -13.27 9.34 19.00
C SER A 194 -12.18 8.34 19.43
N VAL A 195 -11.20 8.13 18.54
CA VAL A 195 -9.84 7.61 18.74
C VAL A 195 -9.69 6.14 19.22
N SER A 196 -10.67 5.55 19.88
CA SER A 196 -10.82 4.13 20.16
C SER A 196 -12.00 3.97 21.13
N SER A 197 -13.03 3.21 20.76
CA SER A 197 -14.21 3.02 21.61
C SER A 197 -14.31 1.57 22.05
N ASP A 198 -14.78 1.33 23.28
CA ASP A 198 -14.89 -0.02 23.84
C ASP A 198 -15.94 -0.84 23.07
N VAL A 199 -15.62 -2.09 22.72
CA VAL A 199 -16.58 -2.99 22.06
C VAL A 199 -17.76 -3.25 23.00
N THR A 200 -19.00 -3.09 22.50
CA THR A 200 -20.21 -3.19 23.33
C THR A 200 -20.96 -4.51 23.12
N PHE A 201 -21.82 -4.84 24.09
CA PHE A 201 -22.63 -6.06 24.13
C PHE A 201 -24.14 -5.75 24.29
N PRO A 202 -24.80 -5.21 23.26
CA PRO A 202 -26.24 -5.05 23.29
C PRO A 202 -26.93 -6.42 23.34
N THR A 203 -27.97 -6.52 24.15
CA THR A 203 -28.85 -7.69 24.24
C THR A 203 -29.88 -7.74 23.11
N THR A 204 -30.11 -6.61 22.44
CA THR A 204 -31.04 -6.51 21.31
C THR A 204 -30.29 -6.74 20.01
N ARG A 205 -30.76 -7.69 19.20
CA ARG A 205 -30.26 -7.90 17.85
C ARG A 205 -30.63 -6.69 16.99
N SER A 206 -29.65 -6.13 16.31
CA SER A 206 -29.84 -5.11 15.30
C SER A 206 -29.84 -5.75 13.91
N ASP A 207 -30.74 -5.27 13.06
CA ASP A 207 -30.74 -5.59 11.63
C ASP A 207 -29.74 -4.72 10.84
N GLY A 208 -29.13 -3.73 11.49
CA GLY A 208 -28.07 -2.90 10.92
C GLY A 208 -26.70 -3.60 10.82
N GLU A 209 -25.73 -2.91 10.22
CA GLU A 209 -24.39 -3.42 9.97
C GLU A 209 -23.45 -3.29 11.17
N ARG A 210 -23.87 -2.60 12.24
CA ARG A 210 -23.08 -2.43 13.48
C ARG A 210 -22.73 -3.71 14.24
N GLN A 211 -23.57 -4.74 14.13
CA GLN A 211 -23.32 -6.06 14.73
C GLN A 211 -22.64 -7.03 13.75
N LEU A 212 -22.29 -6.55 12.55
CA LEU A 212 -21.60 -7.34 11.54
C LEU A 212 -20.10 -7.06 11.60
N TRP A 213 -19.34 -8.14 11.52
CA TRP A 213 -17.89 -8.13 11.52
C TRP A 213 -17.38 -8.92 10.33
N TYR A 214 -16.42 -8.34 9.60
CA TYR A 214 -15.58 -9.10 8.68
C TYR A 214 -14.59 -9.93 9.48
N VAL A 215 -14.50 -11.22 9.15
CA VAL A 215 -13.51 -12.14 9.72
C VAL A 215 -12.68 -12.67 8.57
N SER A 216 -11.55 -12.01 8.33
CA SER A 216 -10.73 -12.21 7.14
C SER A 216 -9.34 -12.70 7.52
N PRO A 217 -8.79 -13.74 6.85
CA PRO A 217 -7.42 -14.18 7.07
C PRO A 217 -6.42 -13.05 6.77
N VAL A 218 -5.39 -12.90 7.61
CA VAL A 218 -4.29 -11.96 7.37
C VAL A 218 -3.44 -12.42 6.18
N GLU A 219 -3.35 -13.72 5.98
CA GLU A 219 -2.67 -14.29 4.82
C GLU A 219 -3.61 -14.33 3.62
N ALA A 220 -3.39 -13.42 2.66
CA ALA A 220 -4.10 -13.44 1.39
C ALA A 220 -3.73 -14.69 0.58
N ALA A 221 -4.76 -15.45 0.17
CA ALA A 221 -4.58 -16.59 -0.72
C ALA A 221 -4.02 -16.12 -2.07
N ARG A 222 -2.80 -16.53 -2.40
CA ARG A 222 -2.19 -16.21 -3.70
C ARG A 222 -2.77 -17.13 -4.76
N ARG A 223 -3.19 -16.54 -5.88
CA ARG A 223 -3.63 -17.25 -7.07
C ARG A 223 -2.89 -16.69 -8.28
N PRO A 224 -2.64 -17.48 -9.33
CA PRO A 224 -2.17 -16.93 -10.59
C PRO A 224 -3.10 -15.82 -11.06
N MET A 225 -2.54 -14.72 -11.56
CA MET A 225 -3.34 -13.67 -12.19
C MET A 225 -4.10 -14.28 -13.37
N PRO A 226 -5.42 -14.07 -13.48
CA PRO A 226 -6.17 -14.53 -14.64
C PRO A 226 -5.57 -14.02 -15.95
N ALA A 227 -5.74 -14.76 -17.05
CA ALA A 227 -5.26 -14.32 -18.37
C ALA A 227 -5.95 -13.04 -18.86
N ASP A 228 -7.20 -12.84 -18.45
CA ASP A 228 -7.97 -11.60 -18.66
C ASP A 228 -8.68 -11.23 -17.35
N PRO A 229 -7.97 -10.56 -16.43
CA PRO A 229 -8.48 -10.25 -15.10
C PRO A 229 -9.50 -9.11 -15.14
N THR A 230 -10.41 -9.09 -14.17
CA THR A 230 -11.12 -7.85 -13.82
C THR A 230 -10.14 -6.85 -13.22
N PHE A 231 -10.45 -5.56 -13.29
CA PHE A 231 -9.50 -4.52 -12.85
C PHE A 231 -9.09 -4.67 -11.37
N ASP A 232 -10.02 -5.08 -10.49
CA ASP A 232 -9.76 -5.37 -9.07
C ASP A 232 -8.94 -6.64 -8.82
N GLN A 233 -8.74 -7.48 -9.84
CA GLN A 233 -7.84 -8.65 -9.77
C GLN A 233 -6.42 -8.32 -10.22
N MET A 234 -6.18 -7.10 -10.74
CA MET A 234 -4.86 -6.67 -11.16
C MET A 234 -4.00 -6.34 -9.94
N THR A 235 -2.73 -6.76 -10.01
CA THR A 235 -1.68 -6.30 -9.09
C THR A 235 -0.68 -5.50 -9.91
N PHE A 236 -0.48 -4.23 -9.57
CA PHE A 236 0.43 -3.35 -10.28
C PHE A 236 1.17 -2.43 -9.32
N LEU A 237 2.33 -1.94 -9.75
CA LEU A 237 3.18 -1.07 -8.97
C LEU A 237 2.59 0.35 -8.92
N THR A 238 2.45 0.88 -7.71
CA THR A 238 2.02 2.26 -7.42
C THR A 238 3.18 3.03 -6.80
N ALA A 239 3.45 4.23 -7.32
CA ALA A 239 4.45 5.14 -6.77
C ALA A 239 3.82 6.15 -5.81
N HIS A 240 4.19 6.07 -4.53
CA HIS A 240 3.81 7.02 -3.49
C HIS A 240 4.53 8.36 -3.70
N ASN A 241 3.78 9.47 -3.74
CA ASN A 241 4.28 10.81 -4.08
C ASN A 241 5.14 10.77 -5.35
N ALA A 242 4.57 10.27 -6.44
CA ALA A 242 5.29 9.93 -7.66
C ALA A 242 6.11 11.12 -8.21
N PHE A 243 5.62 12.34 -8.02
CA PHE A 243 6.25 13.59 -8.44
C PHE A 243 7.40 14.06 -7.54
N ASN A 244 7.56 13.53 -6.32
CA ASN A 244 8.54 14.03 -5.35
C ASN A 244 9.96 13.51 -5.67
N ASN A 245 10.54 14.09 -6.72
CA ASN A 245 11.89 13.86 -7.23
C ASN A 245 12.48 15.16 -7.80
N ASN A 246 13.79 15.16 -8.04
CA ASN A 246 14.52 16.35 -8.51
C ASN A 246 14.08 16.91 -9.87
N VAL A 247 13.51 16.07 -10.74
CA VAL A 247 13.14 16.45 -12.11
C VAL A 247 11.74 17.08 -12.10
N ASP A 248 10.75 16.36 -11.57
CA ASP A 248 9.35 16.80 -11.60
C ASP A 248 9.10 17.97 -10.62
N MET A 249 9.78 18.02 -9.47
CA MET A 249 9.68 19.19 -8.58
C MET A 249 10.49 20.39 -9.05
N ASN A 250 11.34 20.23 -10.07
CA ASN A 250 12.33 21.23 -10.49
C ASN A 250 13.15 21.78 -9.29
N ALA A 251 13.52 20.89 -8.36
CA ALA A 251 14.10 21.25 -7.07
C ALA A 251 15.34 20.38 -6.77
N PRO A 252 16.48 20.60 -7.45
CA PRO A 252 17.63 19.67 -7.48
C PRO A 252 18.30 19.38 -6.12
N LEU A 253 17.97 20.13 -5.07
CA LEU A 253 18.57 20.03 -3.74
C LEU A 253 17.54 19.74 -2.63
N PHE A 254 16.34 19.25 -2.97
CA PHE A 254 15.32 18.96 -1.96
C PHE A 254 15.68 17.70 -1.15
N PRO A 255 15.85 17.79 0.19
CA PRO A 255 16.43 16.70 0.99
C PRO A 255 15.46 15.55 1.31
N THR A 256 14.18 15.68 0.94
CA THR A 256 13.10 14.74 1.30
C THR A 256 12.39 14.18 0.07
N GLN A 257 13.14 13.63 -0.88
CA GLN A 257 12.61 12.97 -2.08
C GLN A 257 11.97 11.63 -1.72
N ASN A 258 10.83 11.32 -2.34
CA ASN A 258 10.25 9.98 -2.30
C ASN A 258 10.77 9.11 -3.46
N GLN A 259 11.07 9.72 -4.60
CA GLN A 259 11.40 9.01 -5.84
C GLN A 259 12.74 9.48 -6.42
N LEU A 260 13.46 8.56 -7.07
CA LEU A 260 14.70 8.87 -7.80
C LEU A 260 14.48 9.21 -9.27
N LEU A 261 13.32 8.83 -9.81
CA LEU A 261 13.01 8.89 -11.24
C LEU A 261 11.81 9.81 -11.46
N PRO A 262 11.75 10.56 -12.58
CA PRO A 262 10.55 11.31 -12.95
C PRO A 262 9.38 10.37 -13.29
N ILE A 263 8.15 10.87 -13.21
CA ILE A 263 6.91 10.13 -13.53
C ILE A 263 7.01 9.47 -14.92
N SER A 264 7.57 10.17 -15.91
CA SER A 264 7.74 9.59 -17.25
C SER A 264 8.60 8.32 -17.26
N ALA A 265 9.65 8.28 -16.44
CA ALA A 265 10.52 7.11 -16.30
C ALA A 265 9.88 6.02 -15.44
N GLN A 266 9.16 6.38 -14.39
CA GLN A 266 8.37 5.46 -13.57
C GLN A 266 7.37 4.68 -14.43
N LEU A 267 6.59 5.36 -15.27
CA LEU A 267 5.64 4.74 -16.20
C LEU A 267 6.33 3.78 -17.18
N ARG A 268 7.48 4.17 -17.75
CA ARG A 268 8.27 3.28 -18.62
C ARG A 268 8.85 2.05 -17.90
N GLN A 269 9.02 2.12 -16.58
CA GLN A 269 9.55 1.02 -15.77
C GLN A 269 8.46 0.16 -15.12
N GLY A 270 7.21 0.30 -15.54
CA GLY A 270 6.11 -0.59 -15.13
C GLY A 270 5.24 -0.05 -14.00
N VAL A 271 5.45 1.18 -13.54
CA VAL A 271 4.49 1.86 -12.64
C VAL A 271 3.19 2.10 -13.40
N ARG A 272 2.06 1.76 -12.78
CA ARG A 272 0.69 2.00 -13.29
C ARG A 272 -0.23 2.67 -12.30
N GLY A 273 0.21 2.87 -11.06
CA GLY A 273 -0.44 3.75 -10.08
C GLY A 273 0.46 4.94 -9.75
N LEU A 274 -0.11 6.14 -9.69
CA LEU A 274 0.58 7.37 -9.28
C LEU A 274 -0.19 8.01 -8.13
N MET A 275 0.43 8.22 -6.98
CA MET A 275 -0.14 9.03 -5.91
C MET A 275 0.42 10.45 -5.99
N LEU A 276 -0.48 11.43 -6.07
CA LEU A 276 -0.16 12.84 -6.31
C LEU A 276 -0.84 13.71 -5.26
N ASP A 277 -0.07 14.57 -4.62
CA ASP A 277 -0.57 15.56 -3.68
C ASP A 277 -0.83 16.84 -4.44
N THR A 278 -2.06 17.33 -4.43
CA THR A 278 -2.48 18.45 -5.28
C THR A 278 -2.81 19.67 -4.46
N TYR A 279 -2.17 20.80 -4.80
CA TYR A 279 -2.38 22.09 -4.15
C TYR A 279 -2.62 23.18 -5.18
N GLN A 280 -3.58 24.07 -4.91
CA GLN A 280 -3.69 25.29 -5.70
C GLN A 280 -2.63 26.28 -5.22
N ARG A 281 -1.79 26.75 -6.14
CA ARG A 281 -0.85 27.85 -5.92
C ARG A 281 -0.83 28.73 -7.16
N ASN A 282 -0.58 30.04 -7.06
CA ASN A 282 -0.32 30.92 -8.21
C ASN A 282 -1.27 30.67 -9.42
N GLY A 283 -2.56 30.48 -9.17
CA GLY A 283 -3.59 30.26 -10.20
C GLY A 283 -3.56 28.91 -10.94
N ARG A 284 -2.82 27.91 -10.46
CA ARG A 284 -2.74 26.56 -11.05
C ARG A 284 -2.77 25.49 -9.98
N VAL A 285 -3.27 24.30 -10.30
CA VAL A 285 -3.11 23.13 -9.42
C VAL A 285 -1.75 22.49 -9.72
N ARG A 286 -0.95 22.29 -8.67
CA ARG A 286 0.41 21.76 -8.76
C ARG A 286 0.58 20.54 -7.89
N VAL A 287 1.54 19.70 -8.26
CA VAL A 287 1.96 18.55 -7.45
C VAL A 287 3.06 18.94 -6.46
N CYS A 288 2.82 18.77 -5.16
CA CYS A 288 3.72 19.25 -4.11
C CYS A 288 3.59 18.45 -2.81
N HIS A 289 4.71 18.15 -2.13
CA HIS A 289 4.75 17.46 -0.85
C HIS A 289 5.45 18.34 0.21
N PRO A 290 4.75 19.31 0.84
CA PRO A 290 5.35 20.24 1.78
C PRO A 290 5.73 19.54 3.10
N PRO A 291 6.91 19.82 3.69
CA PRO A 291 7.22 19.33 5.02
C PRO A 291 6.27 19.94 6.05
N ASP A 292 5.78 19.11 6.97
CA ASP A 292 4.85 19.47 8.06
C ASP A 292 3.62 20.26 7.61
N GLN A 293 3.12 20.03 6.39
CA GLN A 293 1.97 20.75 5.83
C GLN A 293 2.19 22.27 5.78
N ILE A 294 3.46 22.72 5.76
CA ILE A 294 3.81 24.12 5.52
C ILE A 294 3.67 24.38 4.02
N VAL A 295 2.42 24.52 3.59
CA VAL A 295 1.97 24.63 2.19
C VAL A 295 2.59 25.81 1.42
N ASP A 296 3.19 26.78 2.11
CA ASP A 296 3.96 27.88 1.52
C ASP A 296 5.31 27.42 0.93
N LEU A 297 5.79 26.24 1.35
CA LEU A 297 6.97 25.59 0.79
C LEU A 297 6.67 24.79 -0.49
N CYS A 298 5.42 24.82 -0.98
CA CYS A 298 5.15 24.48 -2.37
C CYS A 298 5.78 25.55 -3.26
N VAL A 299 7.06 25.34 -3.53
CA VAL A 299 7.95 26.25 -4.26
C VAL A 299 7.24 26.69 -5.56
N PRO A 300 7.38 27.97 -5.98
CA PRO A 300 6.76 28.47 -7.21
C PRO A 300 7.07 27.65 -8.48
N THR A 301 8.08 26.78 -8.43
CA THR A 301 8.55 25.92 -9.53
C THR A 301 7.94 24.51 -9.54
N ALA A 302 7.07 24.16 -8.60
CA ALA A 302 6.41 22.86 -8.62
C ALA A 302 5.62 22.66 -9.92
N GLN A 303 5.70 21.45 -10.48
CA GLN A 303 5.09 21.11 -11.75
C GLN A 303 3.56 21.26 -11.69
N PRO A 304 2.94 21.97 -12.66
CA PRO A 304 1.50 21.98 -12.84
C PRO A 304 0.96 20.57 -13.12
N LEU A 305 -0.23 20.27 -12.60
CA LEU A 305 -0.84 18.95 -12.79
C LEU A 305 -1.14 18.68 -14.28
N SER A 306 -1.45 19.71 -15.09
CA SER A 306 -1.60 19.57 -16.55
C SER A 306 -0.37 18.95 -17.24
N ASP A 307 0.84 19.22 -16.72
CA ASP A 307 2.08 18.70 -17.30
C ASP A 307 2.26 17.21 -16.96
N VAL A 308 1.79 16.81 -15.77
CA VAL A 308 1.70 15.40 -15.39
C VAL A 308 0.68 14.68 -16.28
N PHE A 309 -0.47 15.30 -16.55
CA PHE A 309 -1.50 14.76 -17.44
C PHE A 309 -1.01 14.67 -18.89
N THR A 310 -0.20 15.62 -19.34
CA THR A 310 0.51 15.54 -20.64
C THR A 310 1.47 14.35 -20.69
N THR A 311 2.18 14.08 -19.61
CA THR A 311 3.05 12.90 -19.48
C THR A 311 2.26 11.60 -19.56
N ILE A 312 1.14 11.51 -18.84
CA ILE A 312 0.23 10.36 -18.86
C ILE A 312 -0.38 10.16 -20.26
N ALA A 313 -0.84 11.24 -20.89
CA ALA A 313 -1.40 11.20 -22.24
C ALA A 313 -0.39 10.71 -23.26
N THR A 314 0.85 11.21 -23.19
CA THR A 314 1.96 10.77 -24.03
C THR A 314 2.22 9.28 -23.84
N PHE A 315 2.25 8.81 -22.60
CA PHE A 315 2.44 7.39 -22.28
C PHE A 315 1.30 6.52 -22.84
N LEU A 316 0.03 6.86 -22.56
CA LEU A 316 -1.14 6.07 -22.97
C LEU A 316 -1.39 6.08 -24.49
N LYS A 317 -0.92 7.10 -25.20
CA LYS A 317 -1.05 7.20 -26.66
C LYS A 317 0.08 6.51 -27.42
N ALA A 318 1.19 6.20 -26.76
CA ALA A 318 2.28 5.48 -27.40
C ALA A 318 1.80 4.10 -27.88
N GLU A 319 2.27 3.69 -29.06
CA GLU A 319 1.81 2.48 -29.75
C GLU A 319 2.03 1.22 -28.89
N GLU A 320 3.16 1.17 -28.18
CA GLU A 320 3.54 0.10 -27.27
C GLU A 320 2.64 0.01 -26.02
N ASN A 321 1.92 1.09 -25.67
CA ASN A 321 1.15 1.19 -24.42
C ASN A 321 -0.38 1.20 -24.65
N LYS A 322 -0.85 0.81 -25.84
CA LYS A 322 -2.30 0.79 -26.17
C LYS A 322 -3.14 -0.09 -25.25
N ARG A 323 -2.52 -1.05 -24.56
CA ARG A 323 -3.17 -1.97 -23.62
C ARG A 323 -3.02 -1.57 -22.15
N GLU A 324 -2.27 -0.51 -21.88
CA GLU A 324 -1.97 -0.09 -20.52
C GLU A 324 -3.11 0.74 -19.94
N VAL A 325 -3.33 0.59 -18.65
CA VAL A 325 -4.28 1.38 -17.85
C VAL A 325 -3.49 2.05 -16.73
N VAL A 326 -3.70 3.35 -16.54
CA VAL A 326 -3.04 4.13 -15.48
C VAL A 326 -4.09 4.55 -14.45
N THR A 327 -3.72 4.43 -13.17
CA THR A 327 -4.51 4.91 -12.05
C THR A 327 -3.80 6.10 -11.40
N VAL A 328 -4.53 7.17 -11.13
CA VAL A 328 -4.03 8.32 -10.38
C VAL A 328 -4.85 8.47 -9.11
N PHE A 329 -4.16 8.53 -7.98
CA PHE A 329 -4.72 8.80 -6.67
C PHE A 329 -4.34 10.21 -6.26
N PHE A 330 -5.31 11.01 -5.84
CA PHE A 330 -5.12 12.38 -5.37
C PHE A 330 -5.26 12.46 -3.86
N GLU A 331 -4.19 12.89 -3.19
CA GLU A 331 -4.30 13.56 -1.89
C GLU A 331 -4.63 15.03 -2.19
N ASP A 332 -5.90 15.41 -2.00
CA ASP A 332 -6.50 16.52 -2.73
C ASP A 332 -6.82 17.72 -1.85
N TYR A 333 -5.95 18.73 -1.92
CA TYR A 333 -6.12 20.00 -1.21
C TYR A 333 -6.78 21.07 -2.07
N THR A 334 -7.49 20.68 -3.14
CA THR A 334 -8.09 21.60 -4.11
C THR A 334 -9.61 21.50 -4.11
N SER A 335 -10.27 22.59 -4.50
CA SER A 335 -11.69 22.58 -4.83
C SER A 335 -11.97 21.93 -6.18
N ALA A 336 -13.20 21.48 -6.40
CA ALA A 336 -13.63 20.94 -7.68
C ALA A 336 -13.44 21.94 -8.84
N ALA A 337 -13.67 23.23 -8.61
CA ALA A 337 -13.50 24.27 -9.62
C ALA A 337 -12.02 24.47 -10.02
N GLU A 338 -11.10 24.42 -9.05
CA GLU A 338 -9.66 24.53 -9.33
C GLU A 338 -9.15 23.31 -10.10
N MET A 339 -9.58 22.11 -9.72
CA MET A 339 -9.25 20.89 -10.46
C MET A 339 -9.82 20.93 -11.89
N ALA A 340 -11.08 21.35 -12.05
CA ALA A 340 -11.70 21.48 -13.36
C ALA A 340 -10.97 22.50 -14.24
N ALA A 341 -10.54 23.62 -13.68
CA ALA A 341 -9.77 24.63 -14.42
C ALA A 341 -8.37 24.13 -14.82
N GLU A 342 -7.75 23.23 -14.05
CA GLU A 342 -6.42 22.72 -14.35
C GLU A 342 -6.43 21.60 -15.40
N ILE A 343 -7.31 20.60 -15.26
CA ILE A 343 -7.28 19.38 -16.09
C ILE A 343 -8.56 19.15 -16.90
N GLY A 344 -9.57 20.02 -16.78
CA GLY A 344 -10.85 19.87 -17.49
C GLY A 344 -10.68 19.84 -19.01
N ASP A 345 -9.83 20.70 -19.56
CA ASP A 345 -9.54 20.73 -21.01
C ASP A 345 -8.79 19.48 -21.48
N ASP A 346 -7.96 18.87 -20.63
CA ASP A 346 -7.27 17.61 -20.95
C ASP A 346 -8.26 16.44 -21.05
N LEU A 347 -9.26 16.40 -20.15
CA LEU A 347 -10.25 15.33 -20.06
C LEU A 347 -11.45 15.53 -20.98
N GLY A 348 -11.76 16.78 -21.32
CA GLY A 348 -12.95 17.19 -22.07
C GLY A 348 -12.94 16.79 -23.54
N PRO A 349 -13.98 17.18 -24.31
CA PRO A 349 -14.06 16.93 -25.74
C PRO A 349 -12.84 17.49 -26.49
N ASN A 350 -12.21 16.67 -27.33
CA ASN A 350 -10.98 16.99 -28.07
C ASN A 350 -9.72 17.21 -27.21
N GLY A 351 -9.83 17.06 -25.89
CA GLY A 351 -8.71 17.06 -24.96
C GLY A 351 -7.74 15.90 -25.19
N GLN A 352 -6.53 16.01 -24.66
CA GLN A 352 -5.51 14.99 -24.88
C GLN A 352 -5.84 13.63 -24.26
N LEU A 353 -6.70 13.57 -23.25
CA LEU A 353 -7.19 12.35 -22.61
C LEU A 353 -8.68 12.14 -22.87
N SER A 354 -9.24 12.83 -23.87
CA SER A 354 -10.66 12.75 -24.21
C SER A 354 -11.14 11.31 -24.39
N GLY A 355 -12.21 10.97 -23.69
CA GLY A 355 -12.81 9.63 -23.73
C GLY A 355 -12.06 8.56 -22.94
N MET A 356 -10.87 8.85 -22.37
CA MET A 356 -10.05 7.84 -21.69
C MET A 356 -10.40 7.60 -20.21
N VAL A 357 -11.09 8.55 -19.58
CA VAL A 357 -11.46 8.43 -18.16
C VAL A 357 -12.49 7.33 -17.95
N PHE A 358 -12.13 6.37 -17.09
CA PHE A 358 -12.98 5.35 -16.53
C PHE A 358 -13.59 5.87 -15.21
N ASP A 359 -14.90 6.14 -15.23
CA ASP A 359 -15.66 6.49 -14.04
C ASP A 359 -16.41 5.23 -13.53
N PRO A 360 -16.01 4.67 -12.37
CA PRO A 360 -16.62 3.46 -11.81
C PRO A 360 -18.08 3.67 -11.36
N SER A 361 -18.48 4.92 -11.11
CA SER A 361 -19.82 5.29 -10.64
C SER A 361 -20.81 5.59 -11.78
N SER A 362 -20.30 5.79 -13.00
CA SER A 362 -21.14 6.09 -14.17
C SER A 362 -22.20 5.01 -14.43
N ALA A 363 -23.34 5.40 -15.01
CA ALA A 363 -24.46 4.47 -15.26
C ALA A 363 -24.07 3.26 -16.12
N ASP A 364 -23.15 3.45 -17.06
CA ASP A 364 -22.66 2.39 -17.95
C ASP A 364 -21.90 1.32 -17.16
N TRP A 365 -21.00 1.73 -16.27
CA TRP A 365 -20.12 0.83 -15.52
C TRP A 365 -20.73 0.35 -14.22
N ASN A 366 -21.27 1.26 -13.39
CA ASN A 366 -21.96 0.99 -12.12
C ASN A 366 -21.29 -0.17 -11.33
N VAL A 367 -20.00 0.01 -11.04
CA VAL A 367 -19.13 -1.04 -10.48
C VAL A 367 -19.67 -1.58 -9.16
N ALA A 368 -20.29 -0.72 -8.34
CA ALA A 368 -20.88 -1.11 -7.06
C ALA A 368 -21.92 -2.25 -7.18
N THR A 369 -22.62 -2.33 -8.31
CA THR A 369 -23.65 -3.37 -8.53
C THR A 369 -23.24 -4.41 -9.57
N LYS A 370 -22.47 -4.02 -10.60
CA LYS A 370 -22.06 -4.91 -11.70
C LYS A 370 -20.71 -5.60 -11.47
N GLY A 371 -19.94 -5.14 -10.48
CA GLY A 371 -18.55 -5.53 -10.29
C GLY A 371 -17.60 -4.78 -11.23
N TRP A 372 -16.30 -4.96 -11.01
CA TRP A 372 -15.27 -4.34 -11.83
C TRP A 372 -15.22 -4.99 -13.22
N PRO A 373 -15.04 -4.20 -14.29
CA PRO A 373 -14.95 -4.74 -15.64
C PRO A 373 -13.63 -5.45 -15.90
N LYS A 374 -13.62 -6.25 -16.96
CA LYS A 374 -12.40 -6.87 -17.46
C LYS A 374 -11.43 -5.83 -18.00
N LEU A 375 -10.13 -6.09 -17.83
CA LEU A 375 -9.09 -5.24 -18.39
C LEU A 375 -9.21 -5.13 -19.92
N SER A 376 -9.52 -6.24 -20.60
CA SER A 376 -9.76 -6.26 -22.05
C SER A 376 -10.92 -5.34 -22.46
N GLU A 377 -11.98 -5.25 -21.65
CA GLU A 377 -13.13 -4.38 -21.92
C GLU A 377 -12.76 -2.90 -21.75
N LEU A 378 -12.04 -2.56 -20.67
CA LEU A 378 -11.52 -1.21 -20.45
C LEU A 378 -10.68 -0.74 -21.63
N VAL A 379 -9.75 -1.60 -22.10
CA VAL A 379 -8.91 -1.30 -23.26
C VAL A 379 -9.74 -1.15 -24.54
N ALA A 380 -10.68 -2.07 -24.79
CA ALA A 380 -11.53 -2.02 -25.99
C ALA A 380 -12.40 -0.76 -26.06
N LYS A 381 -12.88 -0.27 -24.92
CA LYS A 381 -13.64 0.99 -24.81
C LYS A 381 -12.75 2.23 -24.63
N ASN A 382 -11.43 2.06 -24.70
CA ASN A 382 -10.41 3.08 -24.46
C ASN A 382 -10.53 3.76 -23.08
N LYS A 383 -11.13 3.10 -22.09
CA LYS A 383 -11.28 3.56 -20.69
C LYS A 383 -10.05 3.18 -19.88
N ARG A 384 -8.94 3.89 -20.12
CA ARG A 384 -7.59 3.53 -19.69
C ARG A 384 -6.98 4.47 -18.64
N LEU A 385 -7.77 5.38 -18.10
CA LEU A 385 -7.36 6.29 -17.02
C LEU A 385 -8.38 6.25 -15.89
N LEU A 386 -7.99 5.74 -14.72
CA LEU A 386 -8.80 5.79 -13.50
C LEU A 386 -8.28 6.92 -12.61
N LEU A 387 -9.18 7.80 -12.17
CA LEU A 387 -8.87 8.93 -11.31
C LEU A 387 -9.64 8.77 -9.99
N LEU A 388 -8.92 8.81 -8.88
CA LEU A 388 -9.47 8.66 -7.53
C LEU A 388 -8.97 9.80 -6.65
N SER A 389 -9.83 10.38 -5.82
CA SER A 389 -9.50 11.48 -4.91
C SER A 389 -9.96 11.18 -3.48
N ASP A 390 -9.20 11.65 -2.49
CA ASP A 390 -9.60 11.65 -1.08
C ASP A 390 -10.72 12.66 -0.75
N ARG A 391 -11.20 13.42 -1.76
CA ARG A 391 -12.39 14.27 -1.72
C ARG A 391 -13.47 13.77 -2.68
N GLY A 392 -14.70 13.65 -2.18
CA GLY A 392 -15.86 13.19 -2.96
C GLY A 392 -16.56 14.26 -3.81
N ASP A 393 -15.97 15.45 -4.00
CA ASP A 393 -16.62 16.60 -4.65
C ASP A 393 -16.30 16.74 -6.16
N LYS A 394 -15.61 15.77 -6.77
CA LYS A 394 -15.08 15.85 -8.15
C LYS A 394 -15.67 14.82 -9.13
N LYS A 395 -16.79 14.20 -8.77
CA LYS A 395 -17.47 13.19 -9.59
C LYS A 395 -17.82 13.69 -11.01
N ASP A 396 -18.12 14.98 -11.17
CA ASP A 396 -18.50 15.57 -12.47
C ASP A 396 -17.31 15.61 -13.46
N LEU A 397 -16.08 15.45 -12.97
CA LEU A 397 -14.86 15.28 -13.78
C LEU A 397 -14.55 13.81 -14.07
N GLY A 398 -15.38 12.86 -13.61
CA GLY A 398 -15.11 11.43 -13.65
C GLY A 398 -14.07 10.97 -12.61
N ILE A 399 -13.80 11.79 -11.59
CA ILE A 399 -12.90 11.47 -10.48
C ILE A 399 -13.73 10.84 -9.35
N GLY A 400 -13.48 9.56 -9.08
CA GLY A 400 -14.19 8.82 -8.04
C GLY A 400 -13.70 9.18 -6.64
N TYR A 401 -14.59 9.13 -5.65
CA TYR A 401 -14.16 9.18 -4.25
C TYR A 401 -13.42 7.90 -3.90
N GLN A 402 -12.14 8.00 -3.53
CA GLN A 402 -11.27 6.83 -3.43
C GLN A 402 -11.77 5.79 -2.42
N ARG A 403 -12.35 6.23 -1.29
CA ARG A 403 -12.80 5.33 -0.22
C ARG A 403 -13.96 4.43 -0.62
N ASP A 404 -14.67 4.76 -1.70
CA ASP A 404 -15.74 3.90 -2.24
C ASP A 404 -15.16 2.71 -3.03
N TRP A 405 -13.91 2.81 -3.49
CA TRP A 405 -13.33 1.89 -4.48
C TRP A 405 -12.03 1.24 -4.02
N THR A 406 -11.40 1.74 -2.95
CA THR A 406 -10.10 1.26 -2.46
C THR A 406 -10.17 0.88 -0.99
N ALA A 407 -9.31 -0.06 -0.61
CA ALA A 407 -8.97 -0.34 0.78
C ALA A 407 -7.45 -0.21 0.91
N GLU A 408 -7.00 0.66 1.82
CA GLU A 408 -5.58 0.87 2.09
C GLU A 408 -5.17 0.12 3.35
N ASN A 409 -4.12 -0.69 3.24
CA ASN A 409 -3.57 -1.43 4.37
C ASN A 409 -2.75 -0.50 5.27
N TYR A 410 -2.82 -0.73 6.57
CA TYR A 410 -1.91 -0.08 7.50
C TYR A 410 -0.45 -0.45 7.19
N TRP A 411 0.42 0.55 7.24
CA TRP A 411 1.86 0.36 7.25
C TRP A 411 2.51 1.27 8.30
N SER A 412 3.65 0.84 8.81
CA SER A 412 4.45 1.58 9.79
C SER A 412 5.93 1.32 9.53
N MET A 413 6.75 2.37 9.61
CA MET A 413 8.22 2.24 9.67
C MET A 413 8.71 1.84 11.08
N GLY A 414 7.78 1.50 11.98
CA GLY A 414 8.05 1.33 13.40
C GLY A 414 8.19 2.68 14.12
N PRO A 415 8.48 2.65 15.43
CA PRO A 415 8.79 3.85 16.18
C PRO A 415 9.96 4.56 15.51
N ARG A 416 9.79 5.84 15.16
CA ARG A 416 10.95 6.67 14.80
C ARG A 416 11.90 6.62 15.99
N PRO A 417 13.21 6.30 15.80
CA PRO A 417 14.18 6.47 16.87
C PRO A 417 14.01 7.87 17.41
N ALA A 418 13.79 8.00 18.72
CA ALA A 418 13.62 9.30 19.35
C ALA A 418 14.73 10.22 18.83
N THR A 419 14.36 11.30 18.16
CA THR A 419 15.26 12.41 17.90
C THR A 419 15.95 12.68 19.23
N PRO A 420 17.28 12.67 19.34
CA PRO A 420 17.92 12.94 20.62
C PRO A 420 17.50 14.34 21.06
N THR A 421 16.47 14.42 21.91
CA THR A 421 16.18 15.62 22.69
C THR A 421 17.49 15.93 23.38
N GLY A 422 18.07 17.08 23.05
CA GLY A 422 19.47 17.41 23.32
C GLY A 422 19.92 16.84 24.66
N ARG A 423 20.85 15.89 24.62
CA ARG A 423 21.51 15.41 25.84
C ARG A 423 22.07 16.65 26.52
N ALA A 424 21.57 16.93 27.72
CA ALA A 424 22.37 17.57 28.76
C ALA A 424 23.75 16.90 28.73
N ARG A 425 24.80 17.70 28.46
CA ARG A 425 26.18 17.24 28.42
C ARG A 425 26.48 16.44 29.69
N PRO A 426 26.79 15.13 29.61
CA PRO A 426 27.55 14.50 30.67
C PRO A 426 28.98 15.02 30.53
N ALA A 427 29.48 15.68 31.58
CA ALA A 427 30.88 16.00 31.68
C ALA A 427 31.72 14.72 31.57
N GLY A 428 32.73 14.74 30.71
CA GLY A 428 33.87 13.83 30.78
C GLY A 428 33.66 12.40 30.25
N ALA A 429 33.73 12.22 28.94
CA ALA A 429 34.28 11.00 28.36
C ALA A 429 34.98 11.34 27.05
N ARG A 430 36.33 11.47 27.11
CA ARG A 430 37.16 11.63 25.91
C ARG A 430 37.25 10.28 25.21
N CYS A 431 36.56 10.10 24.10
CA CYS A 431 36.88 9.05 23.14
C CYS A 431 38.24 9.38 22.51
N ARG A 432 39.27 8.60 22.85
CA ARG A 432 40.59 8.66 22.21
C ARG A 432 40.45 8.11 20.79
N CYS A 433 40.64 8.96 19.78
CA CYS A 433 41.03 8.48 18.45
C CYS A 433 42.49 7.98 18.52
N PRO A 434 42.84 6.83 17.93
CA PRO A 434 44.23 6.46 17.75
C PRO A 434 44.82 7.34 16.63
N VAL A 435 45.40 8.47 17.02
CA VAL A 435 46.23 9.28 16.13
C VAL A 435 47.60 8.59 16.04
N ARG A 436 47.97 8.16 14.82
CA ARG A 436 49.36 7.99 14.43
C ARG A 436 50.04 9.37 14.44
N SER A 437 51.11 9.51 15.20
CA SER A 437 52.05 10.66 15.12
C SER A 437 53.27 10.28 14.25
N PRO A 438 54.16 11.22 13.84
CA PRO A 438 53.99 12.67 13.58
C PRO A 438 54.66 13.14 12.27
N GLY A 439 54.39 14.40 11.87
CA GLY A 439 55.21 15.10 10.88
C GLY A 439 54.78 16.55 10.62
N SER A 440 55.14 17.46 11.53
CA SER A 440 55.46 18.91 11.36
C SER A 440 54.59 19.81 10.45
N ALA A 441 54.23 21.05 10.77
CA ALA A 441 54.40 21.93 11.91
C ALA A 441 53.63 23.22 11.57
N GLY A 442 53.07 23.90 12.59
CA GLY A 442 52.93 25.36 12.61
C GLY A 442 51.69 25.99 11.96
N CYS A 443 50.68 26.27 12.78
CA CYS A 443 49.89 27.50 12.64
C CYS A 443 50.52 28.58 13.53
N SER A 444 50.57 29.82 13.02
CA SER A 444 50.67 31.03 13.82
C SER A 444 49.68 32.07 13.29
N SER A 445 48.81 32.50 14.22
CA SER A 445 47.81 33.58 14.23
C SER A 445 46.75 33.63 13.14
#